data_AF-A0A4Q0ALB8-F1
#
_entry.id   AF-A0A4Q0ALB8-F1
#
_cell.length_a   1.000
_cell.length_b   1.000
_cell.length_c   1.000
_cell.angle_alpha   90.00
_cell.angle_beta   90.00
_cell.angle_gamma   90.00
#
_symmetry.space_group_name_H-M   'P 1'
#
loop_
_entity.id
_entity.type
_entity.pdbx_description
1 polymer ?
#
loop_
_entity_poly.entity_id
_entity_poly.type
_entity_poly.pdbx_seq_one_letter_code
_entity_poly.pdbx_strand_id
1 'polypeptide(L)' 'MPRHNNTSERFNAYRIMWIMVFFDLPTETKTERKTAQEFRKKIMADGFVMFQFSIYLRHCPSME' A
#
# COMPACT_ATOMS: atom_id res chain seq x y z
N MET A 1 -3.25 2.21 -49.19
CA MET A 1 -3.90 1.46 -48.10
C MET A 1 -3.31 1.92 -46.78
N PRO A 2 -4.01 2.69 -45.93
CA PRO A 2 -3.48 3.05 -44.62
C PRO A 2 -3.75 1.91 -43.65
N ARG A 3 -2.70 1.34 -43.03
CA ARG A 3 -2.87 0.46 -41.87
C ARG A 3 -3.22 1.33 -40.67
N HIS A 4 -4.47 1.27 -40.24
CA HIS A 4 -4.88 1.78 -38.94
C HIS A 4 -4.31 0.80 -37.88
N ASN A 5 -3.12 1.09 -37.36
CA ASN A 5 -2.63 0.40 -36.18
C ASN A 5 -3.12 1.18 -34.97
N ASN A 6 -4.19 0.66 -34.34
CA ASN A 6 -4.69 1.09 -33.05
C ASN A 6 -3.53 1.14 -32.06
N THR A 7 -3.06 2.35 -31.73
CA THR A 7 -2.32 2.60 -30.50
C THR A 7 -3.28 2.32 -29.37
N SER A 8 -3.21 1.11 -28.81
CA SER A 8 -3.76 0.85 -27.49
C SER A 8 -3.04 1.80 -26.54
N GLU A 9 -3.68 2.93 -26.20
CA GLU A 9 -3.19 3.81 -25.15
C GLU A 9 -3.19 3.01 -23.85
N ARG A 10 -2.04 2.43 -23.51
CA ARG A 10 -1.81 1.86 -22.19
C ARG A 10 -1.76 3.04 -21.23
N PHE A 11 -2.90 3.33 -20.60
CA PHE A 11 -3.06 4.47 -19.69
C PHE A 11 -2.12 4.44 -18.47
N ASN A 12 -1.42 3.33 -18.21
CA ASN A 12 -0.51 3.23 -17.08
C ASN A 12 0.74 2.40 -17.43
N ALA A 13 1.90 3.06 -17.50
CA ALA A 13 3.21 2.42 -17.72
C ALA A 13 3.82 1.81 -16.45
N TYR A 14 3.19 1.99 -15.28
CA TYR A 14 3.67 1.46 -14.01
C TYR A 14 3.28 -0.01 -13.89
N ARG A 15 4.26 -0.89 -14.06
CA ARG A 15 4.09 -2.35 -13.91
C ARG A 15 4.14 -2.80 -12.45
N ILE A 16 4.75 -1.99 -11.58
CA ILE A 16 4.98 -2.26 -10.17
C ILE A 16 4.73 -0.98 -9.39
N MET A 17 3.91 -1.05 -8.35
CA MET A 17 3.68 0.06 -7.42
C MET A 17 3.87 -0.42 -5.98
N TRP A 18 4.53 0.40 -5.18
CA TRP A 18 4.67 0.19 -3.74
C TRP A 18 3.95 1.29 -3.00
N ILE A 19 3.12 0.91 -2.03
CA ILE A 19 2.48 1.85 -1.10
C ILE A 19 3.22 1.74 0.23
N MET A 20 3.68 2.87 0.75
CA MET A 20 4.29 2.97 2.07
C MET A 20 3.38 3.76 3.01
N VAL A 21 3.19 3.27 4.22
CA VAL A 21 2.43 3.96 5.27
C VAL A 21 3.37 4.25 6.44
N PHE A 22 3.50 5.53 6.73
CA PHE A 22 4.22 6.07 7.89
C PHE A 22 3.18 6.54 8.91
N PHE A 23 3.34 6.15 10.17
CA PHE A 23 2.43 6.59 11.23
C PHE A 23 3.18 6.80 12.55
N ASP A 24 2.68 7.71 13.36
CA ASP A 24 3.08 7.87 14.74
C ASP A 24 1.83 7.81 15.61
N LEU A 25 1.69 6.73 16.37
CA LEU A 25 0.51 6.46 17.20
C LEU A 25 0.93 6.56 18.67
N PRO A 26 0.13 7.21 19.53
CA PRO A 26 0.44 7.30 20.94
C PRO A 26 0.45 5.91 21.59
N THR A 27 1.30 5.71 22.61
CA THR A 27 1.47 4.41 23.30
C THR A 27 1.59 4.49 24.82
N GLU A 28 1.36 5.66 25.42
CA GLU A 28 1.60 5.90 26.85
C GLU A 28 0.54 5.23 27.73
N THR A 29 -0.73 5.33 27.34
CA THR A 29 -1.84 4.73 28.07
C THR A 29 -2.20 3.33 27.57
N LYS A 30 -2.89 2.54 28.41
CA LYS A 30 -3.37 1.20 28.02
C LYS A 30 -4.33 1.27 26.81
N THR A 31 -5.17 2.28 26.76
CA THR A 31 -6.16 2.48 25.68
C THR A 31 -5.48 2.83 24.36
N GLU A 32 -4.46 3.68 24.40
CA GLU A 32 -3.65 4.05 23.23
C GLU A 32 -2.91 2.83 22.66
N ARG A 33 -2.24 2.04 23.52
CA ARG A 33 -1.59 0.80 23.08
C ARG A 33 -2.56 -0.17 22.42
N LYS A 34 -3.77 -0.32 22.97
CA LYS A 34 -4.81 -1.16 22.37
C LYS A 34 -5.19 -0.65 20.97
N THR A 35 -5.41 0.65 20.84
CA THR A 35 -5.75 1.28 19.56
C THR A 35 -4.63 1.13 18.52
N ALA A 36 -3.38 1.33 18.92
CA ALA A 36 -2.22 1.13 18.05
C ALA A 36 -2.07 -0.32 17.59
N GLN A 37 -2.32 -1.29 18.49
CA GLN A 37 -2.34 -2.71 18.14
C GLN A 37 -3.49 -3.06 17.19
N GLU A 38 -4.67 -2.48 17.37
CA GLU A 38 -5.81 -2.67 16.46
C GLU A 38 -5.52 -2.09 15.07
N PHE A 39 -4.93 -0.90 14.99
CA PHE A 39 -4.47 -0.32 13.72
C PHE A 39 -3.47 -1.25 13.02
N ARG A 40 -2.47 -1.75 13.75
CA ARG A 40 -1.49 -2.71 13.22
C ARG A 40 -2.16 -3.99 12.70
N LYS A 41 -3.16 -4.52 13.39
CA LYS A 41 -3.89 -5.71 12.92
C LYS A 41 -4.65 -5.44 11.63
N LYS A 42 -5.30 -4.27 11.52
CA LYS A 42 -6.02 -3.85 10.31
C LYS A 42 -5.09 -3.69 9.12
N ILE A 43 -3.97 -2.97 9.28
CA ILE A 43 -3.04 -2.73 8.16
C ILE A 43 -2.43 -4.04 7.64
N MET A 44 -2.11 -4.98 8.53
CA MET A 44 -1.62 -6.30 8.13
C MET A 44 -2.70 -7.12 7.42
N ALA A 45 -3.97 -7.04 7.86
CA ALA A 45 -5.09 -7.67 7.19
C ALA A 45 -5.33 -7.11 5.78
N ASP A 46 -5.02 -5.82 5.56
CA ASP A 46 -5.08 -5.15 4.25
C ASP A 46 -3.89 -5.47 3.33
N GLY A 47 -3.04 -6.42 3.73
CA GLY A 47 -1.93 -6.95 2.94
C GLY A 47 -0.63 -6.15 3.07
N PHE A 48 -0.52 -5.24 4.04
CA PHE A 48 0.74 -4.56 4.31
C PHE A 48 1.66 -5.42 5.17
N VAL A 49 2.96 -5.37 4.86
CA VAL A 49 4.03 -6.02 5.61
C VAL A 49 4.84 -4.98 6.39
N MET A 50 5.28 -5.33 7.60
CA MET A 50 6.12 -4.46 8.42
C MET A 50 7.53 -4.42 7.82
N PHE A 51 8.04 -3.21 7.52
CA PHE A 51 9.41 -3.01 7.05
C PHE A 51 10.31 -2.51 8.19
N GLN A 52 9.85 -1.49 8.92
CA GLN A 52 10.48 -0.94 10.11
C GLN A 52 9.39 -0.57 11.12
N PHE A 53 9.75 -0.31 12.38
CA PHE A 53 8.83 0.31 13.33
C PHE A 53 8.19 1.55 12.70
N SER A 54 6.86 1.65 12.81
CA SER A 54 6.05 2.72 12.20
C SER A 54 6.05 2.82 10.67
N ILE A 55 6.60 1.83 9.94
CA ILE A 55 6.65 1.83 8.48
C ILE A 55 6.19 0.49 7.89
N TYR A 56 5.13 0.54 7.08
CA TYR A 56 4.51 -0.63 6.46
C TYR A 56 4.43 -0.48 4.95
N LEU A 57 4.66 -1.58 4.23
CA LEU A 57 4.74 -1.62 2.77
C LEU A 57 3.69 -2.56 2.18
N ARG A 58 3.08 -2.20 1.05
CA ARG A 58 2.27 -3.10 0.24
C ARG A 58 2.68 -3.05 -1.22
N HIS A 59 3.01 -4.22 -1.78
CA HIS A 59 3.19 -4.37 -3.21
C HIS A 59 1.83 -4.42 -3.89
N CYS A 60 1.62 -3.52 -4.85
CA CYS A 60 0.42 -3.49 -5.67
C CYS A 60 0.84 -3.91 -7.09
N PRO A 61 0.52 -5.15 -7.53
CA PRO A 61 0.70 -5.50 -8.92
C PRO A 61 -0.18 -4.59 -9.77
N SER A 62 0.35 -4.10 -10.88
CA SER A 62 -0.46 -3.38 -11.86
C SER A 62 -1.57 -4.33 -12.35
N MET A 63 -2.83 -3.92 -12.21
CA MET A 63 -3.95 -4.62 -12.81
C MET A 63 -4.01 -4.16 -14.27
N GLU A 64 -3.60 -5.02 -15.17
CA GLU A 64 -3.73 -4.84 -16.61
C GLU A 64 -4.91 -5.64 -17.15
#